data_AF-A0A2V7LUF4-F1
#
_entry.id   AF-A0A2V7LUF4-F1
#
_cell.length_a   1.000
_cell.length_b   1.000
_cell.length_c   1.000
_cell.angle_alpha   90.00
_cell.angle_beta   90.00
_cell.angle_gamma   90.00
#
_symmetry.space_group_name_H-M   'P 1'
#
loop_
_entity.id
_entity.type
_entity.pdbx_description
1 polymer ?
#
loop_
_entity_poly.entity_id
_entity_poly.type
_entity_poly.pdbx_seq_one_letter_code
_entity_poly.pdbx_strand_id
1 'polypeptide(L)' 'RHNETGEDNAAAHLRSLTIGHEVIVPITAGKLDLGPWQRVFYGEWDGQRKKRVIIKVLGE' A
#
# COMPACT_ATOMS: atom_id res chain seq x y z
N ARG A 1 -2.69 -24.47 3.07
CA ARG A 1 -2.10 -24.51 1.71
C ARG A 1 -0.93 -23.57 1.56
N HIS A 2 -1.08 -22.23 1.60
CA HIS A 2 0.09 -21.32 1.50
C HIS A 2 1.15 -21.60 2.58
N ASN A 3 0.74 -21.68 3.85
CA ASN A 3 1.68 -21.96 4.93
C ASN A 3 2.24 -23.40 4.95
N GLU A 4 1.74 -24.30 4.09
CA GLU A 4 2.34 -25.65 3.95
C GLU A 4 3.65 -25.60 3.16
N THR A 5 4.00 -24.44 2.57
CA THR A 5 5.24 -24.22 1.82
C THR A 5 6.45 -23.88 2.70
N GLY A 6 6.27 -23.75 4.02
CA GLY A 6 7.30 -23.31 4.97
C GLY A 6 7.27 -21.81 5.28
N GLU A 7 6.49 -21.03 4.54
CA GLU A 7 6.13 -19.64 4.86
C GLU A 7 5.02 -19.60 5.93
N ASP A 8 4.87 -18.47 6.63
CA ASP A 8 3.80 -18.26 7.63
C ASP A 8 2.89 -17.05 7.33
N ASN A 9 3.15 -16.34 6.24
CA ASN A 9 2.57 -15.04 5.91
C ASN A 9 1.28 -15.09 5.06
N ALA A 10 0.55 -16.21 5.01
CA ALA A 10 -0.74 -16.28 4.28
C ALA A 10 -1.71 -15.14 4.65
N ALA A 11 -1.76 -14.79 5.93
CA ALA A 11 -2.59 -13.68 6.41
C ALA A 11 -2.15 -12.32 5.83
N ALA A 12 -0.86 -12.12 5.57
CA ALA A 12 -0.34 -10.90 4.96
C ALA A 12 -0.80 -10.76 3.51
N HIS A 13 -0.79 -11.86 2.74
CA HIS A 13 -1.32 -11.89 1.38
C HIS A 13 -2.81 -11.53 1.34
N LEU A 14 -3.60 -12.13 2.24
CA LEU A 14 -5.04 -11.85 2.32
C LEU A 14 -5.31 -10.40 2.73
N ARG A 15 -4.59 -9.86 3.71
CA ARG A 15 -4.72 -8.44 4.11
C ARG A 15 -4.36 -7.50 2.96
N SER A 16 -3.28 -7.79 2.22
CA SER A 16 -2.90 -6.99 1.05
C SER A 16 -3.96 -7.02 -0.04
N LEU A 17 -4.62 -8.16 -0.26
CA LEU A 17 -5.72 -8.28 -1.21
C LEU A 17 -6.96 -7.50 -0.75
N THR A 18 -7.29 -7.58 0.55
CA THR A 18 -8.47 -6.92 1.12
C THR A 18 -8.32 -5.39 1.17
N ILE A 19 -7.16 -4.88 1.57
CA ILE A 19 -6.92 -3.45 1.75
C ILE A 19 -6.58 -2.77 0.42
N GLY A 20 -5.98 -3.50 -0.51
CA GLY A 20 -5.41 -2.96 -1.73
C GLY A 20 -3.93 -2.59 -1.57
N HIS A 21 -3.20 -2.59 -2.68
CA HIS A 21 -1.76 -2.33 -2.73
C HIS A 21 -1.42 -0.92 -3.21
N GLU A 22 -2.42 -0.13 -3.61
CA GLU A 22 -2.24 1.21 -4.16
C GLU A 22 -3.44 2.12 -3.91
N VAL A 23 -3.21 3.42 -4.03
CA VAL A 23 -4.24 4.46 -4.06
C VAL A 23 -3.86 5.50 -5.11
N ILE A 24 -4.87 6.11 -5.73
CA ILE A 24 -4.70 7.26 -6.63
C ILE A 24 -5.11 8.51 -5.87
N VAL A 25 -4.22 9.49 -5.81
CA VAL A 25 -4.47 10.78 -5.14
C VAL A 25 -4.39 11.89 -6.18
N PRO A 26 -5.45 12.70 -6.38
CA PRO A 26 -5.40 13.84 -7.28
C PRO A 26 -4.40 14.90 -6.80
N ILE A 27 -3.84 15.65 -7.76
CA ILE A 27 -3.02 16.82 -7.50
C ILE A 27 -3.74 18.03 -8.07
N THR A 28 -4.13 18.96 -7.20
CA THR A 28 -4.84 20.20 -7.57
C THR A 28 -3.97 21.38 -7.15
N ALA A 29 -3.64 22.26 -8.10
CA ALA A 29 -2.76 23.42 -7.87
C ALA A 29 -1.43 23.08 -7.17
N GLY A 30 -0.79 21.98 -7.60
CA GLY A 30 0.51 21.53 -7.07
C GLY A 30 0.47 20.90 -5.68
N LYS A 31 -0.71 20.56 -5.14
CA LYS A 31 -0.87 19.94 -3.83
C LYS A 31 -1.69 18.65 -3.92
N LEU A 32 -1.38 17.67 -3.07
CA LEU A 32 -2.22 16.47 -2.90
C LEU A 32 -3.61 16.91 -2.41
N ASP A 33 -4.64 16.54 -3.16
CA ASP A 33 -6.01 16.92 -2.89
C ASP A 33 -6.65 15.92 -1.91
N LEU A 34 -6.28 16.08 -0.64
CA LEU A 34 -6.74 15.25 0.47
C LEU A 34 -7.77 16.00 1.31
N GLY A 35 -8.85 15.31 1.69
CA GLY A 35 -9.78 15.77 2.70
C GLY A 35 -9.12 15.92 4.09
N PRO A 36 -9.78 16.60 5.04
CA PRO A 36 -9.17 16.98 6.33
C PRO A 36 -8.65 15.77 7.14
N TRP A 37 -9.30 14.62 7.00
CA TRP A 37 -8.99 13.38 7.72
C TRP A 37 -8.28 12.33 6.87
N GLN A 38 -8.09 12.58 5.57
CA GLN A 38 -7.43 11.62 4.69
C GLN A 38 -5.92 11.63 4.93
N ARG A 39 -5.34 10.43 5.00
CA ARG A 39 -3.90 10.19 5.14
C ARG A 39 -3.55 8.94 4.34
N VAL A 40 -2.39 8.96 3.70
CA VAL A 40 -1.84 7.80 2.99
C VAL A 40 -0.89 7.08 3.93
N PHE A 41 -1.11 5.78 4.13
CA PHE A 41 -0.28 4.93 4.97
C PHE A 41 0.37 3.81 4.16
N TYR A 42 1.56 3.41 4.59
CA TYR A 42 2.14 2.14 4.16
C TYR A 42 1.65 1.03 5.10
N GLY A 43 0.78 0.18 4.59
CA GLY A 43 0.31 -1.02 5.30
C GLY A 43 1.32 -2.16 5.17
N GLU A 44 2.11 -2.38 6.21
CA GLU A 44 3.08 -3.49 6.26
C GLU A 44 2.51 -4.68 7.03
N TRP A 45 2.48 -5.86 6.39
CA TRP A 45 1.82 -7.06 6.91
C TRP A 45 2.76 -8.26 7.10
N ASP A 46 3.99 -8.17 6.62
CA ASP A 46 5.04 -9.19 6.64
C ASP A 46 6.42 -8.52 6.56
N GLY A 47 6.82 -7.89 7.67
CA GLY A 47 7.91 -6.93 7.78
C GLY A 47 9.30 -7.53 8.06
N GLN A 48 10.17 -6.75 8.72
CA GLN A 48 11.55 -7.12 9.10
C GLN A 48 12.49 -7.46 7.93
N ARG A 49 12.13 -7.01 6.72
CA ARG A 49 12.92 -7.13 5.49
C ARG A 49 12.78 -5.87 4.66
N LYS A 50 13.76 -5.60 3.77
CA LYS A 50 13.72 -4.41 2.91
C LYS A 50 12.57 -4.52 1.92
N LYS A 51 11.67 -3.54 1.94
CA LYS A 51 10.52 -3.40 1.03
C LYS A 51 10.47 -1.98 0.49
N ARG A 52 9.63 -1.74 -0.52
CA ARG A 52 9.60 -0.47 -1.29
C ARG A 52 8.17 -0.04 -1.54
N VAL A 53 7.97 1.28 -1.62
CA VAL A 53 6.77 1.93 -2.16
C VAL A 53 7.21 2.72 -3.39
N ILE A 54 6.40 2.69 -4.45
CA ILE A 54 6.65 3.46 -5.67
C ILE A 54 5.64 4.61 -5.71
N ILE A 55 6.13 5.80 -6.00
CA ILE A 55 5.29 6.97 -6.28
C ILE A 55 5.48 7.31 -7.76
N LYS A 56 4.37 7.34 -8.51
CA LYS A 56 4.36 7.74 -9.91
C LYS A 56 3.36 8.88 -10.07
N VAL A 57 3.83 9.98 -10.65
CA VAL A 57 3.02 11.18 -10.91
C VAL A 57 2.88 11.32 -12.42
N LEU A 58 1.66 11.65 -12.87
CA LEU A 58 1.29 11.85 -14.26
C LEU A 58 0.46 13.13 -14.33
N GLY A 59 0.78 14.02 -15.27
CA GLY A 59 0.11 15.32 -15.43
C GLY A 59 1.02 16.36 -16.10
N GLU A 60 0.48 17.56 -16.28
CA GLU A 60 1.17 18.76 -16.76
C GLU A 60 1.36 19.78 -15.62
#